data_AF-A0A1F6TUG3-F1
#
_entry.id   AF-A0A1F6TUG3-F1
#
_cell.length_a   1.000
_cell.length_b   1.000
_cell.length_c   1.000
_cell.angle_alpha   90.00
_cell.angle_beta   90.00
_cell.angle_gamma   90.00
#
_symmetry.space_group_name_H-M   'P 1'
#
loop_
_entity.id
_entity.type
_entity.pdbx_description
1 polymer ?
#
loop_
_entity_poly.entity_id
_entity_poly.type
_entity_poly.pdbx_seq_one_letter_code
_entity_poly.pdbx_strand_id
1 'polypeptide(L)'
;MKKTAKLLHVIGLIMFFGGILPSIVMNSVVGASTDAVLIYHQRLFVSAFTWALTIPGMWILIVAGSLTALARKYRLIEHRWLIAKLALATLILINGTFILAPLVSQVTDIAEQSAARGQLLPIYMPLKAKEDMYGIANFLMLVIAFLLAVYKPGFRRAQQGAPAGRAESGASLS
;
A
#
# COMPACT_ATOMS: atom_id res chain seq x y z
N MET A 1 0.30 -9.03 22.98
CA MET A 1 0.87 -8.25 21.86
C MET A 1 0.66 -8.89 20.47
N LYS A 2 1.00 -10.17 20.23
CA LYS A 2 0.89 -10.80 18.88
C LYS A 2 -0.53 -10.82 18.30
N LYS A 3 -1.56 -11.09 19.12
CA LYS A 3 -2.96 -11.16 18.67
C LYS A 3 -3.50 -9.78 18.26
N THR A 4 -3.22 -8.74 19.05
CA THR A 4 -3.65 -7.36 18.79
C THR A 4 -3.03 -6.79 17.51
N ALA A 5 -1.72 -6.96 17.31
CA ALA A 5 -1.06 -6.50 16.08
C ALA A 5 -1.59 -7.22 14.83
N LYS A 6 -1.90 -8.51 14.94
CA LYS A 6 -2.53 -9.28 13.87
C LYS A 6 -3.95 -8.79 13.57
N LEU A 7 -4.75 -8.52 14.60
CA LEU A 7 -6.09 -7.96 14.46
C LEU A 7 -6.05 -6.60 13.78
N LEU A 8 -5.21 -5.68 14.25
CA LEU A 8 -5.01 -4.36 13.62
C LEU A 8 -4.59 -4.50 12.16
N HIS A 9 -3.65 -5.39 11.85
CA HIS A 9 -3.22 -5.61 10.48
C HIS A 9 -4.37 -6.09 9.57
N VAL A 10 -5.22 -7.00 10.05
CA VAL A 10 -6.40 -7.47 9.30
C VAL A 10 -7.43 -6.35 9.13
N ILE A 11 -7.71 -5.57 10.17
CA ILE A 11 -8.62 -4.42 10.09
C ILE A 11 -8.11 -3.41 9.06
N GLY A 12 -6.82 -3.05 9.14
CA GLY A 12 -6.20 -2.13 8.19
C GLY A 12 -6.26 -2.66 6.75
N LEU A 13 -6.09 -3.97 6.56
CA LEU A 13 -6.23 -4.63 5.26
C LEU A 13 -7.65 -4.51 4.70
N ILE A 14 -8.64 -4.84 5.52
CA ILE A 14 -10.06 -4.76 5.13
C ILE A 14 -10.45 -3.32 4.79
N MET A 15 -10.03 -2.35 5.61
CA MET A 15 -10.30 -0.93 5.34
C MET A 15 -9.61 -0.49 4.03
N PHE A 16 -8.34 -0.84 3.86
CA PHE A 16 -7.58 -0.42 2.70
C PHE A 16 -8.16 -0.97 1.39
N PHE A 17 -8.45 -2.27 1.31
CA PHE A 17 -9.11 -2.87 0.14
C PHE A 17 -10.56 -2.42 0.00
N GLY A 18 -11.26 -2.23 1.12
CA GLY A 18 -12.63 -1.73 1.16
C GLY A 18 -12.79 -0.32 0.61
N GLY A 19 -11.73 0.49 0.58
CA GLY A 19 -11.76 1.78 -0.10
C GLY A 19 -11.34 1.72 -1.58
N ILE A 20 -10.32 0.92 -1.90
CA ILE A 20 -9.79 0.82 -3.28
C ILE A 20 -10.77 0.13 -4.23
N LEU A 21 -11.30 -1.04 -3.86
CA LEU A 21 -12.09 -1.86 -4.79
C LEU A 21 -13.40 -1.17 -5.21
N PRO A 22 -14.20 -0.58 -4.30
CA PRO A 22 -15.39 0.16 -4.71
C PRO A 22 -15.07 1.36 -5.61
N SER A 23 -13.96 2.07 -5.34
CA SER A 23 -13.54 3.22 -6.15
C SER A 23 -13.21 2.81 -7.59
N ILE A 24 -12.58 1.64 -7.80
CA ILE A 24 -12.31 1.09 -9.13
C ILE A 24 -13.62 0.76 -9.85
N VAL A 25 -14.55 0.08 -9.18
CA VAL A 25 -15.86 -0.28 -9.76
C VAL A 25 -16.67 0.98 -10.10
N MET A 26 -16.66 1.98 -9.23
CA MET A 26 -17.33 3.26 -9.51
C MET A 26 -16.73 3.96 -10.74
N ASN A 27 -15.40 4.00 -10.86
CA ASN A 27 -14.74 4.56 -12.04
C ASN A 27 -15.07 3.75 -13.31
N SER A 28 -15.23 2.43 -13.24
CA SER A 28 -15.60 1.63 -14.42
C SER A 28 -17.05 1.87 -14.89
N VAL A 29 -17.96 2.18 -13.95
CA VAL A 29 -19.37 2.45 -14.25
C VAL A 29 -19.56 3.89 -14.77
N VAL A 30 -18.90 4.87 -14.14
CA VAL A 30 -19.11 6.30 -14.44
C VAL A 30 -18.06 6.87 -15.39
N GLY A 31 -16.94 6.20 -15.62
CA GLY A 31 -15.76 6.76 -16.29
C GLY A 31 -15.94 7.21 -17.74
N ALA A 32 -16.98 6.74 -18.42
CA ALA A 32 -17.33 7.17 -19.78
C ALA A 32 -18.45 8.24 -19.82
N SER A 33 -19.05 8.59 -18.66
CA SER A 33 -20.11 9.58 -18.59
C SER A 33 -19.57 10.99 -18.83
N THR A 34 -20.40 11.84 -19.42
CA THR A 34 -20.16 13.29 -19.54
C THR A 34 -21.08 14.10 -18.62
N ASP A 35 -21.95 13.43 -17.87
CA ASP A 35 -22.86 14.07 -16.91
C ASP A 35 -22.07 14.55 -15.68
N ALA A 36 -21.92 15.87 -15.57
CA ALA A 36 -21.15 16.50 -14.50
C ALA A 36 -21.73 16.22 -13.10
N VAL A 37 -23.05 16.09 -12.96
CA VAL A 37 -23.71 15.82 -11.67
C VAL A 37 -23.46 14.38 -11.25
N LEU A 38 -23.58 13.43 -12.18
CA LEU A 38 -23.27 12.02 -11.90
C LEU A 38 -21.81 11.84 -11.52
N ILE A 39 -20.90 12.49 -12.26
CA ILE A 39 -19.46 12.47 -11.97
C ILE A 39 -19.20 13.04 -10.58
N TYR A 40 -19.76 14.19 -10.21
CA TYR A 40 -19.56 14.79 -8.89
C TYR A 40 -19.97 13.86 -7.75
N HIS A 41 -21.16 13.25 -7.80
CA HIS A 41 -21.61 12.33 -6.76
C HIS A 41 -20.71 11.10 -6.68
N GLN A 42 -20.28 10.56 -7.82
CA GLN A 42 -19.30 9.48 -7.85
C GLN A 42 -17.98 9.89 -7.18
N ARG A 43 -17.50 11.11 -7.44
CA ARG A 43 -16.28 11.65 -6.84
C ARG A 43 -16.40 11.87 -5.34
N LEU A 44 -17.56 12.31 -4.84
CA LEU A 44 -17.83 12.39 -3.40
C LEU A 44 -17.66 11.03 -2.72
N PHE A 45 -18.20 9.95 -3.30
CA PHE A 45 -18.02 8.60 -2.75
C PHE A 45 -16.56 8.16 -2.76
N VAL A 46 -15.83 8.37 -3.87
CA VAL A 46 -14.39 8.03 -3.93
C VAL A 46 -13.58 8.82 -2.91
N SER A 47 -13.85 10.11 -2.75
CA SER A 47 -13.20 10.94 -1.73
C SER A 47 -13.51 10.45 -0.32
N ALA A 48 -14.79 10.16 -0.04
CA ALA A 48 -15.22 9.62 1.25
C ALA A 48 -14.55 8.28 1.57
N PHE A 49 -14.52 7.34 0.63
CA PHE A 49 -13.82 6.07 0.82
C PHE A 49 -12.32 6.25 1.01
N THR A 50 -11.71 7.18 0.28
CA THR A 50 -10.27 7.48 0.40
C THR A 50 -9.93 7.96 1.81
N TRP A 51 -10.68 8.92 2.33
CA TRP A 51 -10.40 9.53 3.63
C TRP A 51 -10.91 8.71 4.83
N ALA A 52 -12.04 8.00 4.70
CA ALA A 52 -12.61 7.22 5.79
C ALA A 52 -12.03 5.81 5.90
N LEU A 53 -11.64 5.18 4.78
CA LEU A 53 -11.16 3.80 4.77
C LEU A 53 -9.71 3.67 4.27
N THR A 54 -9.40 4.14 3.07
CA THR A 54 -8.11 3.86 2.42
C THR A 54 -6.93 4.43 3.22
N ILE A 55 -7.00 5.71 3.59
CA ILE A 55 -5.92 6.40 4.30
C ILE A 55 -5.74 5.86 5.73
N PRO A 56 -6.79 5.79 6.58
CA PRO A 56 -6.64 5.19 7.90
C PRO A 56 -6.20 3.73 7.85
N GLY A 57 -6.73 2.95 6.90
CA GLY A 57 -6.36 1.55 6.68
C GLY A 57 -4.87 1.37 6.36
N MET A 58 -4.31 2.22 5.48
CA MET A 58 -2.87 2.23 5.18
C MET A 58 -2.02 2.52 6.43
N TRP A 59 -2.40 3.53 7.21
CA TRP A 59 -1.68 3.88 8.44
C TRP A 59 -1.69 2.72 9.45
N ILE A 60 -2.85 2.10 9.66
CA ILE A 60 -2.98 0.94 10.56
C ILE A 60 -2.09 -0.22 10.08
N LEU A 61 -2.07 -0.50 8.77
CA LEU A 61 -1.24 -1.56 8.18
C LEU A 61 0.26 -1.34 8.45
N ILE A 62 0.74 -0.11 8.23
CA ILE A 62 2.15 0.26 8.41
C ILE A 62 2.55 0.21 9.88
N VAL A 63 1.72 0.76 10.77
CA VAL A 63 1.99 0.76 12.21
C VAL A 63 2.00 -0.67 12.74
N ALA A 64 0.98 -1.47 12.42
CA ALA A 64 0.90 -2.88 12.85
C ALA A 64 2.05 -3.73 12.28
N GLY A 65 2.43 -3.50 11.01
CA GLY A 65 3.55 -4.16 10.35
C GLY A 65 4.89 -3.83 11.00
N SER A 66 5.13 -2.54 11.25
CA SER A 66 6.36 -2.03 11.86
C SER A 66 6.53 -2.52 13.31
N LEU A 67 5.46 -2.46 14.10
CA LEU A 67 5.46 -2.99 15.48
C LEU A 67 5.76 -4.49 15.51
N THR A 68 5.22 -5.26 14.56
CA THR A 68 5.47 -6.70 14.47
C THR A 68 6.91 -7.01 14.06
N ALA A 69 7.48 -6.23 13.15
CA ALA A 69 8.87 -6.37 12.73
C ALA A 69 9.84 -6.07 13.88
N LEU A 70 9.60 -5.00 14.63
CA LEU A 70 10.41 -4.60 15.79
C LEU A 70 10.31 -5.62 16.93
N ALA A 71 9.10 -6.08 17.26
CA ALA A 71 8.87 -7.00 18.38
C ALA A 71 9.49 -8.39 18.16
N ARG A 72 9.69 -8.83 16.91
CA ARG A 72 10.33 -10.13 16.61
C ARG A 72 11.85 -10.08 16.60
N LYS A 73 12.49 -8.93 16.87
CA LYS A 73 13.96 -8.75 16.78
C LYS A 73 14.53 -9.36 15.48
N TYR A 74 13.79 -9.26 14.36
CA TYR A 74 14.39 -9.63 13.09
C TYR A 74 15.62 -8.75 12.91
N ARG A 75 16.80 -9.33 12.69
CA ARG A 75 17.97 -8.57 12.25
C ARG A 75 17.59 -8.02 10.87
N LEU A 76 17.00 -6.81 10.84
CA LEU A 76 16.49 -6.14 9.64
C LEU A 76 17.53 -6.15 8.51
N ILE A 77 18.81 -6.06 8.90
CA ILE A 77 19.99 -6.06 8.04
C ILE A 77 20.28 -7.45 7.42
N GLU A 78 19.93 -8.57 8.09
CA GLU A 78 20.17 -9.92 7.55
C GLU A 78 19.12 -10.37 6.53
N HIS A 79 17.99 -9.67 6.44
CA HIS A 79 16.87 -10.06 5.59
C HIS A 79 16.51 -8.92 4.63
N ARG A 80 17.26 -8.81 3.52
CA ARG A 80 16.99 -7.88 2.40
C ARG A 80 15.52 -7.88 1.95
N TRP A 81 14.84 -9.03 2.08
CA TRP A 81 13.41 -9.19 1.82
C TRP A 81 12.51 -8.37 2.75
N LEU A 82 12.82 -8.30 4.05
CA LEU A 82 12.05 -7.52 5.02
C LEU A 82 12.22 -6.02 4.76
N ILE A 83 13.43 -5.58 4.39
CA ILE A 83 13.70 -4.20 3.97
C ILE A 83 12.91 -3.86 2.71
N ALA A 84 12.93 -4.72 1.68
CA ALA A 84 12.20 -4.49 0.43
C ALA A 84 10.69 -4.35 0.68
N LYS A 85 10.10 -5.19 1.55
CA LYS A 85 8.70 -5.07 1.94
C LYS A 85 8.39 -3.78 2.67
N LEU A 86 9.22 -3.40 3.64
CA LEU A 86 9.00 -2.18 4.41
C LEU A 86 9.16 -0.94 3.52
N ALA A 87 10.18 -0.91 2.67
CA ALA A 87 10.39 0.17 1.70
C ALA A 87 9.20 0.33 0.76
N LEU A 88 8.70 -0.78 0.20
CA LEU A 88 7.55 -0.76 -0.70
C LEU A 88 6.27 -0.31 0.03
N ALA A 89 6.05 -0.79 1.25
CA ALA A 89 4.92 -0.36 2.07
C ALA A 89 4.99 1.15 2.41
N THR A 90 6.18 1.66 2.72
CA THR A 90 6.41 3.10 2.96
C THR A 90 6.17 3.92 1.69
N LEU A 91 6.61 3.46 0.52
CA LEU A 91 6.34 4.13 -0.76
C LEU A 91 4.85 4.21 -1.06
N ILE A 92 4.11 3.11 -0.83
CA ILE A 92 2.65 3.08 -0.97
C ILE A 92 1.99 4.09 -0.01
N LEU A 93 2.45 4.14 1.25
CA LEU A 93 1.91 5.09 2.23
C LEU A 93 2.18 6.54 1.82
N ILE A 94 3.40 6.86 1.40
CA ILE A 94 3.80 8.22 1.02
C ILE A 94 3.00 8.67 -0.21
N ASN A 95 3.00 7.86 -1.27
CA ASN A 95 2.27 8.16 -2.50
C ASN A 95 0.76 8.27 -2.23
N GLY A 96 0.20 7.32 -1.48
CA GLY A 96 -1.22 7.32 -1.11
C GLY A 96 -1.63 8.54 -0.29
N THR A 97 -0.84 8.90 0.72
CA THR A 97 -1.22 9.92 1.71
C THR A 97 -0.91 11.34 1.26
N PHE A 98 0.27 11.58 0.69
CA PHE A 98 0.73 12.93 0.41
C PHE A 98 0.52 13.36 -1.04
N ILE A 99 0.26 12.41 -1.95
CA ILE A 99 0.05 12.70 -3.37
C ILE A 99 -1.39 12.37 -3.76
N LEU A 100 -1.79 11.09 -3.62
CA LEU A 100 -3.06 10.61 -4.15
C LEU A 100 -4.27 11.18 -3.40
N ALA A 101 -4.29 11.15 -2.06
CA ALA A 101 -5.43 11.67 -1.30
C ALA A 101 -5.69 13.18 -1.53
N PRO A 102 -4.67 14.07 -1.54
CA PRO A 102 -4.87 15.46 -1.95
C PRO A 102 -5.35 15.61 -3.40
N LEU A 103 -4.85 14.79 -4.33
CA LEU A 103 -5.33 14.80 -5.72
C LEU A 103 -6.80 14.40 -5.82
N VAL A 104 -7.22 13.36 -5.09
CA VAL A 104 -8.62 12.91 -5.04
C VAL A 104 -9.54 14.04 -4.58
N SER A 105 -9.13 14.79 -3.54
CA SER A 105 -9.88 15.98 -3.09
C SER A 105 -9.94 17.04 -4.19
N GLN A 106 -8.81 17.41 -4.80
CA GLN A 106 -8.78 18.42 -5.87
C GLN A 106 -9.67 18.04 -7.07
N VAL A 107 -9.64 16.78 -7.50
CA VAL A 107 -10.51 16.29 -8.59
C VAL A 107 -11.97 16.36 -8.20
N THR A 108 -12.29 16.10 -6.92
CA THR A 108 -13.65 16.19 -6.39
C THR A 108 -14.14 17.64 -6.36
N ASP A 109 -13.31 18.58 -5.95
CA ASP A 109 -13.64 20.01 -5.92
C ASP A 109 -13.88 20.56 -7.34
N ILE A 110 -13.10 20.10 -8.33
CA ILE A 110 -13.32 20.45 -9.74
C ILE A 110 -14.62 19.80 -10.28
N ALA A 111 -14.93 18.58 -9.85
CA ALA A 111 -16.20 17.93 -10.21
C ALA A 111 -17.41 18.68 -9.63
N GLU A 112 -17.31 19.18 -8.39
CA GLU A 112 -18.34 20.02 -7.77
C GLU A 112 -18.59 21.29 -8.58
N GLN A 113 -17.52 22.02 -8.92
CA GLN A 113 -17.62 23.22 -9.74
C GLN A 113 -18.19 22.93 -11.13
N SER A 114 -17.87 21.76 -11.69
CA SER A 114 -18.42 21.31 -12.97
C SER A 114 -19.92 21.05 -12.87
N ALA A 115 -20.37 20.36 -11.81
CA ALA A 115 -21.77 20.09 -11.56
C ALA A 115 -22.56 21.40 -11.35
N ALA A 116 -22.02 22.34 -10.58
CA ALA A 116 -22.64 23.66 -10.36
C ALA A 116 -22.80 24.49 -11.64
N ARG A 117 -21.91 24.31 -12.62
CA ARG A 117 -21.99 24.96 -13.94
C ARG A 117 -22.79 24.17 -14.97
N GLY A 118 -23.24 22.96 -14.63
CA GLY A 118 -23.93 22.05 -15.56
C GLY A 118 -23.07 21.52 -16.70
N GLN A 119 -21.74 21.71 -16.64
CA GLN A 119 -20.80 21.29 -17.68
C GLN A 119 -19.45 20.89 -17.10
N LEU A 120 -18.82 19.88 -17.70
CA LEU A 120 -17.51 19.41 -17.26
C LEU A 120 -16.42 20.45 -17.55
N LEU A 121 -15.72 20.89 -16.52
CA LEU A 121 -14.64 21.85 -16.69
C LEU A 121 -13.47 21.24 -17.50
N PRO A 122 -12.84 21.99 -18.43
CA PRO A 122 -11.73 21.47 -19.24
C PRO A 122 -10.54 20.94 -18.43
N ILE A 123 -10.34 21.47 -17.21
CA ILE A 123 -9.26 21.04 -16.31
C ILE A 123 -9.55 19.69 -15.62
N TYR A 124 -10.80 19.21 -15.66
CA TYR A 124 -11.19 17.97 -14.99
C TYR A 124 -10.42 16.76 -15.53
N MET A 125 -10.46 16.53 -16.85
CA MET A 125 -9.83 15.35 -17.45
C MET A 125 -8.31 15.27 -17.25
N PRO A 126 -7.50 16.33 -17.47
CA PRO A 126 -6.06 16.24 -17.21
C PRO A 126 -5.75 16.02 -15.73
N LEU A 127 -6.53 16.61 -14.82
CA LEU A 127 -6.33 16.40 -13.38
C LEU A 127 -6.73 14.97 -12.96
N LYS A 128 -7.83 14.45 -13.50
CA LYS A 128 -8.28 13.08 -13.29
C LYS A 128 -7.28 12.06 -13.84
N ALA A 129 -6.73 12.29 -15.04
CA ALA A 129 -5.69 11.44 -15.61
C ALA A 129 -4.43 11.41 -14.73
N LYS A 130 -4.06 12.54 -14.13
CA LYS A 130 -2.97 12.61 -13.16
C LYS A 130 -3.27 11.77 -11.91
N GLU A 131 -4.48 11.90 -11.35
CA GLU A 131 -4.93 11.04 -10.24
C GLU A 131 -4.84 9.56 -10.61
N ASP A 132 -5.34 9.16 -11.77
CA ASP A 132 -5.35 7.77 -12.23
C ASP A 132 -3.92 7.23 -12.39
N MET A 133 -2.99 8.04 -12.91
CA MET A 133 -1.59 7.63 -13.03
C MET A 133 -0.96 7.33 -11.65
N TYR A 134 -1.16 8.21 -10.66
CA TYR A 134 -0.65 7.96 -9.30
C TYR A 134 -1.40 6.82 -8.60
N GLY A 135 -2.69 6.65 -8.88
CA GLY A 135 -3.52 5.56 -8.37
C GLY A 135 -3.07 4.20 -8.90
N ILE A 136 -2.86 4.09 -10.22
CA ILE A 136 -2.34 2.89 -10.88
C ILE A 136 -0.95 2.57 -10.36
N ALA A 137 -0.05 3.56 -10.25
CA ALA A 137 1.27 3.35 -9.68
C ALA A 137 1.19 2.81 -8.24
N ASN A 138 0.31 3.37 -7.40
CA ASN A 138 0.10 2.90 -6.03
C ASN A 138 -0.43 1.47 -5.97
N PHE A 139 -1.39 1.15 -6.85
CA PHE A 139 -1.99 -0.17 -6.94
C PHE A 139 -0.98 -1.22 -7.42
N LEU A 140 -0.16 -0.89 -8.42
CA LEU A 140 0.92 -1.78 -8.89
C LEU A 140 1.94 -2.05 -7.78
N MET A 141 2.34 -1.03 -7.02
CA MET A 141 3.21 -1.21 -5.85
C MET A 141 2.57 -2.16 -4.82
N LEU A 142 1.26 -2.03 -4.57
CA LEU A 142 0.52 -2.94 -3.69
C LEU A 142 0.51 -4.38 -4.22
N VAL A 143 0.25 -4.58 -5.50
CA VAL A 143 0.28 -5.91 -6.14
C VAL A 143 1.66 -6.53 -6.00
N ILE A 144 2.73 -5.78 -6.27
CA ILE A 144 4.11 -6.25 -6.08
C ILE A 144 4.37 -6.60 -4.61
N ALA A 145 3.90 -5.78 -3.67
CA ALA A 145 4.05 -6.05 -2.23
C ALA A 145 3.35 -7.34 -1.82
N PHE A 146 2.16 -7.59 -2.37
CA PHE A 146 1.40 -8.81 -2.15
C PHE A 146 2.10 -10.03 -2.75
N LEU A 147 2.60 -9.94 -4.00
CA LEU A 147 3.37 -11.01 -4.64
C LEU A 147 4.64 -11.33 -3.84
N LEU A 148 5.39 -10.33 -3.38
CA LEU A 148 6.54 -10.50 -2.49
C LEU A 148 6.17 -11.13 -1.14
N ALA A 149 4.92 -10.97 -0.70
CA ALA A 149 4.42 -11.56 0.52
C ALA A 149 4.04 -13.02 0.37
N VAL A 150 3.43 -13.40 -0.75
CA VAL A 150 3.03 -14.78 -1.06
C VAL A 150 4.24 -15.60 -1.51
N TYR A 151 4.95 -15.13 -2.53
CA TYR A 151 6.03 -15.86 -3.19
C TYR A 151 7.39 -15.64 -2.53
N LYS A 152 7.44 -15.59 -1.17
CA LYS A 152 8.65 -15.31 -0.37
C LYS A 152 9.90 -15.80 -1.11
N PRO A 153 10.67 -14.91 -1.79
CA PRO A 153 11.81 -15.35 -2.57
C PRO A 153 12.75 -16.04 -1.60
N GLY A 154 12.99 -17.33 -1.87
CA GLY A 154 13.98 -18.11 -1.16
C GLY A 154 15.36 -17.57 -1.52
N PHE A 155 15.73 -16.43 -0.95
CA PHE A 155 17.13 -16.04 -0.83
C PHE A 155 17.76 -17.03 0.14
N ARG A 156 18.01 -18.26 -0.35
CA ARG A 156 18.93 -19.21 0.25
C ARG A 156 20.23 -18.43 0.44
N ARG A 157 20.60 -18.18 1.70
CA ARG A 157 21.99 -17.89 2.03
C ARG A 157 22.80 -19.02 1.39
N ALA A 158 23.77 -18.69 0.55
CA ALA A 158 24.90 -19.56 0.33
C ALA A 158 25.56 -19.77 1.70
N GLN A 159 25.16 -20.84 2.40
CA GLN A 159 25.95 -21.43 3.47
C GLN A 159 26.99 -22.32 2.79
N GLN A 160 28.09 -21.69 2.36
CA GLN A 160 29.38 -22.34 2.13
C GLN A 160 30.41 -21.32 2.66
N GLY A 161 31.30 -21.60 3.62
CA GLY A 161 31.66 -22.88 4.24
C GLY A 161 31.67 -22.81 5.76
N ALA A 162 31.43 -23.97 6.36
CA ALA A 162 31.71 -24.24 7.75
C ALA A 162 33.23 -24.17 8.02
N PRO A 163 33.68 -23.62 9.15
CA PRO A 163 34.89 -24.07 9.80
C PRO A 163 34.49 -25.20 10.77
N ALA A 164 34.71 -26.45 10.38
CA ALA A 164 34.61 -27.59 11.29
C ALA A 164 35.96 -28.31 11.30
N GLY A 165 36.66 -28.21 12.42
CA GLY A 165 37.94 -28.87 12.64
C GLY A 165 38.75 -28.23 13.76
N ARG A 166 38.23 -28.22 14.99
CA ARG A 166 39.06 -28.12 16.19
C ARG A 166 38.82 -29.34 17.07
N ALA A 167 39.95 -29.84 17.59
CA ALA A 167 40.13 -30.69 18.76
C ALA A 167 39.97 -32.20 18.54
N GLU A 168 41.10 -32.86 18.29
CA GLU A 168 41.47 -33.99 19.13
C GLU A 168 42.63 -33.57 20.04
N SER A 169 42.39 -33.67 21.35
CA SER A 169 43.36 -33.53 22.42
C SER A 169 43.46 -34.91 23.08
N GLY A 170 44.69 -35.41 23.25
CA GLY A 170 45.01 -36.37 24.30
C GLY A 170 45.28 -37.81 23.85
N ALA A 171 46.53 -38.10 23.51
CA ALA A 171 47.14 -39.39 23.85
C ALA A 171 48.60 -39.14 24.28
N SER A 172 48.82 -39.18 25.58
CA SER A 172 50.12 -39.30 26.24
C SER A 172 50.68 -40.72 26.08
N LEU A 173 52.02 -40.83 26.20
CA LEU A 173 52.85 -42.03 26.46
C LEU A 173 53.52 -42.68 25.24
N SER A 174 54.73 -42.21 24.91
CA SER A 174 56.00 -42.93 25.15
C SER A 174 57.19 -42.11 24.65
#